data_AF-A0A963M4W2-F1
#
_entry.id   AF-A0A963M4W2-F1
#
_cell.length_a   1.000
_cell.length_b   1.000
_cell.length_c   1.000
_cell.angle_alpha   90.00
_cell.angle_beta   90.00
_cell.angle_gamma   90.00
#
_symmetry.space_group_name_H-M   'P 1'
#
loop_
_entity.id
_entity.type
_entity.pdbx_description
1 polymer ?
#
loop_
_entity_poly.entity_id
_entity_poly.type
_entity_poly.pdbx_seq_one_letter_code
_entity_poly.pdbx_strand_id
1 'polypeptide(L)' 'MRLDKLTTKFQEALSDAQSLALGNDNAYIEPVHVLAAMLRQQDGP' A
#
# COMPACT_ATOMS: atom_id res chain seq x y z
N MET A 1 10.28 -1.60 -9.12
CA MET A 1 10.53 -2.52 -7.98
C MET A 1 10.36 -3.96 -8.46
N ARG A 2 11.01 -4.93 -7.80
CA ARG A 2 10.79 -6.37 -8.03
C ARG A 2 9.60 -6.86 -7.19
N LEU A 3 8.37 -6.59 -7.66
CA LEU A 3 7.14 -6.90 -6.91
C LEU A 3 6.99 -8.40 -6.60
N ASP A 4 7.48 -9.25 -7.49
CA ASP A 4 7.48 -10.72 -7.37
C ASP A 4 8.29 -11.24 -6.17
N LYS A 5 9.14 -10.40 -5.57
CA LYS A 5 9.94 -10.74 -4.38
C LYS A 5 9.29 -10.31 -3.07
N LEU A 6 8.13 -9.67 -3.12
CA LEU A 6 7.38 -9.24 -1.96
C LEU A 6 6.35 -10.30 -1.57
N THR A 7 5.94 -10.32 -0.31
CA THR A 7 4.84 -11.20 0.11
C THR A 7 3.53 -10.78 -0.55
N THR A 8 2.62 -11.71 -0.78
CA THR A 8 1.31 -11.43 -1.39
C THR A 8 0.55 -10.33 -0.64
N LYS A 9 0.53 -10.38 0.70
CA LYS A 9 -0.11 -9.34 1.52
C LYS A 9 0.49 -7.95 1.34
N PHE A 10 1.82 -7.87 1.18
CA PHE A 10 2.47 -6.57 0.96
C PHE A 10 2.23 -6.05 -0.47
N GLN A 11 2.09 -6.94 -1.45
CA GLN A 11 1.66 -6.56 -2.81
C GLN A 11 0.23 -6.00 -2.80
N GLU A 12 -0.69 -6.62 -2.04
CA GLU A 12 -2.05 -6.11 -1.81
C GLU A 12 -2.00 -4.73 -1.13
N ALA A 13 -1.21 -4.57 -0.07
CA ALA A 13 -1.07 -3.28 0.61
C ALA A 13 -0.52 -2.17 -0.30
N LEU A 14 0.41 -2.49 -1.21
CA LEU A 14 0.91 -1.55 -2.22
C LEU A 14 -0.17 -1.14 -3.22
N SER A 15 -1.06 -2.07 -3.59
CA SER A 15 -2.22 -1.78 -4.44
C SER A 15 -3.18 -0.82 -3.74
N ASP A 16 -3.53 -1.10 -2.48
CA ASP A 16 -4.43 -0.26 -1.69
C ASP A 16 -3.82 1.13 -1.42
N ALA A 17 -2.50 1.19 -1.19
CA ALA A 17 -1.77 2.44 -1.02
C ALA A 17 -1.83 3.35 -2.27
N GLN A 18 -1.85 2.76 -3.46
CA GLN A 18 -2.06 3.52 -4.70
C GLN A 18 -3.45 4.16 -4.73
N SER A 19 -4.50 3.41 -4.36
CA SER A 19 -5.85 3.95 -4.26
C SER A 19 -5.95 5.07 -3.21
N LEU A 20 -5.23 4.94 -2.08
CA LEU A 20 -5.17 5.99 -1.07
C LEU A 20 -4.48 7.26 -1.59
N ALA A 21 -3.37 7.13 -2.30
CA ALA A 21 -2.69 8.29 -2.88
C ALA A 21 -3.58 9.00 -3.91
N LEU A 22 -4.17 8.24 -4.84
CA LEU A 22 -5.07 8.79 -5.86
C LEU A 22 -6.32 9.45 -5.24
N GLY A 23 -6.92 8.82 -4.22
CA GLY A 23 -8.09 9.35 -3.53
C GLY A 23 -7.82 10.62 -2.70
N ASN A 24 -6.54 10.95 -2.45
CA ASN A 24 -6.12 12.18 -1.76
C ASN A 24 -5.35 13.12 -2.70
N ASP A 25 -5.48 12.96 -4.02
CA ASP A 25 -4.82 13.79 -5.05
C ASP A 25 -3.28 13.84 -4.93
N ASN A 26 -2.69 12.82 -4.32
CA ASN A 26 -1.24 12.68 -4.21
C ASN A 26 -0.69 12.00 -5.47
N ALA A 27 0.15 12.72 -6.22
CA ALA A 27 0.75 12.23 -7.47
C ALA A 27 1.68 11.01 -7.27
N TYR A 28 2.13 10.76 -6.04
CA TYR A 28 3.04 9.68 -5.71
C TYR A 28 2.56 8.91 -4.49
N ILE A 29 2.88 7.62 -4.47
CA ILE A 29 2.72 6.81 -3.25
C ILE A 29 3.83 7.22 -2.29
N GLU A 30 3.43 7.91 -1.22
CA GLU A 30 4.29 8.15 -0.07
C GLU A 30 4.21 7.03 0.98
N PRO A 31 5.22 6.86 1.85
CA PRO A 31 5.25 5.81 2.88
C PRO A 31 4.00 5.79 3.79
N VAL A 32 3.38 6.95 4.04
CA VAL A 32 2.16 7.05 4.85
C VAL A 32 0.99 6.27 4.25
N HIS A 33 0.87 6.21 2.92
CA HIS A 33 -0.19 5.45 2.26
C HIS A 33 0.01 3.95 2.42
N VAL A 34 1.27 3.49 2.33
CA VAL A 34 1.63 2.08 2.51
C VAL A 34 1.38 1.66 3.96
N LEU A 35 1.80 2.47 4.93
CA LEU A 35 1.55 2.20 6.35
C LEU A 35 0.05 2.16 6.64
N ALA A 36 -0.72 3.14 6.14
CA ALA A 36 -2.16 3.18 6.33
C ALA A 36 -2.86 1.97 5.68
N ALA A 37 -2.42 1.51 4.51
CA ALA A 37 -2.93 0.32 3.86
C ALA A 37 -2.63 -0.95 4.68
N MET A 38 -1.39 -1.12 5.15
CA MET A 38 -0.99 -2.27 5.97
C MET A 38 -1.77 -2.36 7.29
N LEU A 39 -2.01 -1.23 7.96
CA LEU A 39 -2.79 -1.17 9.21
C LEU A 39 -4.28 -1.49 9.03
N ARG A 40 -4.81 -1.36 7.81
CA ARG A 40 -6.22 -1.67 7.50
C ARG A 40 -6.44 -3.15 7.16
N GLN A 41 -5.39 -3.90 6.90
CA GLN A 41 -5.50 -5.33 6.61
C GLN A 41 -5.96 -6.09 7.86
N GLN A 42 -6.76 -7.15 7.67
CA GLN A 42 -7.37 -7.91 8.77
C GLN A 42 -6.34 -8.55 9.71
N ASP A 43 -5.17 -8.94 9.19
CA ASP A 43 -4.00 -9.33 9.98
C ASP A 43 -2.81 -8.41 9.69
N GLY A 44 -3.07 -7.09 9.67
CA GLY A 44 -2.01 -6.08 9.65
C GLY A 44 -1.05 -6.23 10.84
N PRO A 45 0.18 -5.72 10.74
CA PRO A 45 1.07 -5.63 11.91
C PRO A 45 0.44 -4.83 13.05
#